data_AF-A0A2V7G4C1-F1
#
_entry.id   AF-A0A2V7G4C1-F1
#
_cell.length_a   1.000
_cell.length_b   1.000
_cell.length_c   1.000
_cell.angle_alpha   90.00
_cell.angle_beta   90.00
_cell.angle_gamma   90.00
#
_symmetry.space_group_name_H-M   'P 1'
#
loop_
_entity.id
_entity.type
_entity.pdbx_description
1 polymer ?
#
loop_
_entity_poly.entity_id
_entity_poly.type
_entity_poly.pdbx_seq_one_letter_code
_entity_poly.pdbx_strand_id
1 'polypeptide(L)'
;MGHGAVATRGGGADRGGHMTRLKLAAGWVGVQLLFFVGWTLREQVRAASGPSILVKVVPVDPRDLLRGQYLSLAYEFSRPWDSTAARLQLPADAPVWVVLRREGPFHVPKRLSLERPATLDSDEVALQGRARGRRYVFGVEQYFVPEGTATPAVSDLTVRLRVGPSGAARIEQVYVKGAAWP
;
A
#
# COMPACT_ATOMS: atom_id res chain seq x y z
N MET A 1 -6.11 53.20 76.28
CA MET A 1 -6.15 51.77 76.64
C MET A 1 -6.77 51.02 75.47
N GLY A 2 -6.18 50.06 74.77
CA GLY A 2 -4.85 49.48 74.74
C GLY A 2 -4.79 48.51 73.55
N HIS A 3 -3.57 48.22 73.12
CA HIS A 3 -3.12 47.00 72.42
C HIS A 3 -3.65 46.65 71.02
N GLY A 4 -2.72 46.42 70.09
CA GLY A 4 -2.98 45.53 68.96
C GLY A 4 -2.07 45.71 67.75
N ALA A 5 -0.75 45.62 67.92
CA ALA A 5 0.12 45.37 66.78
C ALA A 5 -0.18 43.96 66.22
N VAL A 6 -0.56 43.86 64.95
CA VAL A 6 -0.58 42.59 64.22
C VAL A 6 0.43 42.66 63.09
N ALA A 7 1.53 41.94 63.29
CA ALA A 7 2.58 41.71 62.31
C ALA A 7 2.06 40.82 61.18
N THR A 8 2.05 41.32 59.95
CA THR A 8 1.93 40.48 58.75
C THR A 8 3.31 39.88 58.45
N ARG A 9 3.51 38.61 58.86
CA ARG A 9 4.69 37.80 58.56
C ARG A 9 4.58 37.24 57.14
N GLY A 10 5.63 37.44 56.35
CA GLY A 10 5.64 37.29 54.89
C GLY A 10 5.37 35.89 54.34
N GLY A 11 4.67 35.86 53.20
CA GLY A 11 4.63 34.73 52.28
C GLY A 11 5.85 34.77 51.35
N GLY A 12 6.87 33.98 51.71
CA GLY A 12 8.03 33.71 50.85
C GLY A 12 7.63 32.85 49.66
N ALA A 13 8.02 33.31 48.47
CA ALA A 13 7.59 32.81 47.17
C ALA A 13 8.16 31.43 46.82
N ASP A 14 7.29 30.43 46.66
CA ASP A 14 7.61 29.19 45.94
C ASP A 14 7.46 29.41 44.42
N ARG A 15 8.38 30.19 43.82
CA ARG A 15 8.46 30.38 42.36
C ARG A 15 9.45 29.44 41.68
N GLY A 16 10.19 28.62 42.45
CA GLY A 16 11.24 27.74 41.94
C GLY A 16 10.74 26.41 41.37
N GLY A 17 9.67 25.83 41.93
CA GLY A 17 9.18 24.51 41.53
C GLY A 17 8.45 24.47 40.18
N HIS A 18 7.79 25.56 39.79
CA HIS A 18 7.00 25.63 38.56
C HIS A 18 7.86 25.56 37.30
N MET A 19 9.05 26.18 37.32
CA MET A 19 9.91 26.29 36.14
C MET A 19 10.62 24.97 35.81
N THR A 20 10.96 24.17 36.83
CA THR A 20 11.56 22.83 36.67
C THR A 20 10.52 21.81 36.19
N ARG A 21 9.29 21.88 36.72
CA ARG A 21 8.17 21.05 36.26
C ARG A 21 7.79 21.33 34.80
N LEU A 22 7.81 22.60 34.38
CA LEU A 22 7.53 22.98 32.99
C LEU A 22 8.61 22.47 32.02
N LYS A 23 9.89 22.54 32.39
CA LYS A 23 11.00 21.99 31.59
C LYS A 23 10.92 20.47 31.47
N LEU A 24 10.58 19.78 32.55
CA LEU A 24 10.36 18.33 32.55
C LEU A 24 9.14 17.94 31.69
N ALA A 25 8.04 18.69 31.79
CA ALA A 25 6.86 18.48 30.95
C ALA A 25 7.17 18.73 29.46
N ALA A 26 7.89 19.81 29.13
CA ALA A 26 8.30 20.10 27.76
C ALA A 26 9.25 19.03 27.20
N GLY A 27 10.18 18.53 28.02
CA GLY A 27 11.04 17.40 27.67
C GLY A 27 10.24 16.13 27.39
N TRP A 28 9.25 15.82 28.24
CA TRP A 28 8.36 14.67 28.06
C TRP A 28 7.54 14.76 26.77
N VAL A 29 6.97 15.94 26.49
CA VAL A 29 6.26 16.21 25.23
C VAL A 29 7.20 16.05 24.04
N GLY A 30 8.45 16.51 24.14
CA GLY A 30 9.47 16.32 23.12
C GLY A 30 9.76 14.83 22.84
N VAL A 31 9.91 14.01 23.89
CA VAL A 31 10.09 12.56 23.78
C VAL A 31 8.88 11.90 23.13
N GLN A 32 7.66 12.32 23.49
CA GLN A 32 6.43 11.77 22.90
C GLN A 32 6.31 12.13 21.41
N LEU A 33 6.65 13.36 21.02
CA LEU A 33 6.72 13.77 19.62
C LEU A 33 7.77 12.95 18.86
N LEU A 34 8.95 12.75 19.42
CA LEU A 34 10.00 11.90 18.85
C LEU A 34 9.53 10.44 18.67
N PHE A 35 8.78 9.91 19.63
CA PHE A 35 8.19 8.57 19.53
C PHE A 35 7.20 8.47 18.35
N PHE A 36 6.27 9.42 18.23
CA PHE A 36 5.30 9.44 17.11
C PHE A 36 5.97 9.67 15.76
N VAL A 37 6.98 10.55 15.69
CA VAL A 37 7.78 10.78 14.48
C VAL A 37 8.57 9.52 14.10
N GLY A 38 9.27 8.89 15.05
CA GLY A 38 9.99 7.63 14.80
C GLY A 38 9.06 6.49 14.37
N TRP A 39 7.88 6.39 14.98
CA TRP A 39 6.85 5.43 14.62
C TRP A 39 6.34 5.64 13.18
N THR A 40 5.98 6.88 12.82
CA THR A 40 5.48 7.18 11.46
C THR A 40 6.55 6.96 10.40
N LEU A 41 7.81 7.35 10.63
CA LEU A 41 8.89 7.11 9.67
C LEU A 41 9.12 5.62 9.43
N ARG A 42 9.11 4.80 10.49
CA ARG A 42 9.27 3.34 10.37
C ARG A 42 8.14 2.70 9.56
N GLU A 43 6.91 3.18 9.75
CA GLU A 43 5.75 2.68 9.00
C GLU A 43 5.79 3.12 7.53
N GLN A 44 6.16 4.37 7.26
CA GLN A 44 6.30 4.90 5.90
C GLN A 44 7.39 4.17 5.10
N VAL A 45 8.54 3.88 5.72
CA VAL A 45 9.60 3.11 5.05
C VAL A 45 9.14 1.68 4.75
N ARG A 46 8.39 1.02 5.66
CA ARG A 46 7.85 -0.32 5.39
C ARG A 46 6.77 -0.34 4.32
N ALA A 47 5.91 0.67 4.27
CA ALA A 47 4.88 0.80 3.24
C ALA A 47 5.48 1.12 1.85
N ALA A 48 6.61 1.84 1.81
CA ALA A 48 7.29 2.19 0.56
C ALA A 48 8.25 1.10 0.04
N SER A 49 8.67 0.15 0.88
CA SER A 49 9.68 -0.85 0.57
C SER A 49 9.05 -2.16 0.11
N GLY A 50 9.10 -2.42 -1.20
CA GLY A 50 8.57 -3.62 -1.80
C GLY A 50 9.12 -3.80 -3.22
N PRO A 51 9.29 -5.04 -3.73
CA PRO A 51 9.79 -5.25 -5.07
C PRO A 51 8.84 -4.65 -6.11
N SER A 52 9.41 -3.98 -7.11
CA SER A 52 8.69 -3.56 -8.31
C SER A 52 8.74 -4.67 -9.34
N ILE A 53 7.56 -5.11 -9.78
CA ILE A 53 7.39 -6.15 -10.79
C ILE A 53 6.76 -5.56 -12.04
N LEU A 54 7.11 -6.08 -13.21
CA LEU A 54 6.51 -5.70 -14.47
C LEU A 54 5.59 -6.81 -14.95
N VAL A 55 4.34 -6.49 -15.25
CA VAL A 55 3.33 -7.45 -15.70
C VAL A 55 2.69 -7.01 -17.02
N LYS A 56 2.27 -7.98 -17.84
CA LYS A 56 1.58 -7.71 -19.10
C LYS A 56 0.10 -7.50 -18.85
N VAL A 57 -0.49 -6.56 -19.58
CA VAL A 57 -1.95 -6.37 -19.59
C VAL A 57 -2.53 -7.26 -20.68
N VAL A 58 -3.58 -8.00 -20.31
CA VAL A 58 -4.34 -8.83 -21.24
C VAL A 58 -5.44 -7.97 -21.86
N PRO A 59 -5.72 -8.13 -23.17
CA PRO A 59 -6.80 -7.40 -23.83
C PRO A 59 -8.13 -7.46 -23.06
N VAL A 60 -8.62 -6.29 -22.70
CA VAL A 60 -10.01 -6.05 -22.28
C VAL A 60 -10.72 -5.39 -23.46
N ASP A 61 -12.01 -5.68 -23.65
CA ASP A 61 -12.78 -5.12 -24.75
C ASP A 61 -12.60 -3.58 -24.80
N PRO A 62 -12.15 -3.00 -25.93
CA PRO A 62 -11.91 -1.57 -26.06
C PRO A 62 -13.09 -0.69 -25.64
N ARG A 63 -14.33 -1.21 -25.73
CA ARG A 63 -15.55 -0.47 -25.36
C ARG A 63 -15.65 -0.13 -23.88
N ASP A 64 -14.89 -0.80 -23.02
CA ASP A 64 -14.90 -0.56 -21.58
C ASP A 64 -13.85 0.48 -21.14
N LEU A 65 -12.86 0.82 -21.98
CA LEU A 65 -11.82 1.82 -21.68
C LEU A 65 -12.31 3.27 -21.81
N LEU A 66 -13.49 3.49 -22.41
CA LEU A 66 -13.92 4.79 -22.93
C LEU A 66 -15.12 5.42 -22.18
N ARG A 67 -15.61 4.83 -21.08
CA ARG A 67 -16.80 5.37 -20.36
C ARG A 67 -16.47 6.36 -19.24
N GLY A 68 -15.24 6.86 -19.21
CA GLY A 68 -14.87 8.08 -18.50
C GLY A 68 -14.31 7.84 -17.10
N GLN A 69 -13.08 8.31 -16.93
CA GLN A 69 -12.31 8.49 -15.68
C GLN A 69 -11.44 7.32 -15.18
N TYR A 70 -11.37 6.17 -15.85
CA TYR A 70 -10.35 5.14 -15.57
C TYR A 70 -10.19 4.12 -16.74
N LEU A 71 -9.01 3.50 -16.83
CA LEU A 71 -8.74 2.32 -17.65
C LEU A 71 -9.01 1.06 -16.82
N SER A 72 -9.70 0.09 -17.42
CA SER A 72 -9.79 -1.26 -16.86
C SER A 72 -8.59 -2.09 -17.33
N LEU A 73 -7.80 -2.56 -16.36
CA LEU A 73 -6.63 -3.41 -16.57
C LEU A 73 -7.01 -4.84 -16.21
N ALA A 74 -6.74 -5.77 -17.13
CA ALA A 74 -6.80 -7.19 -16.84
C ALA A 74 -5.40 -7.80 -16.92
N TYR A 75 -5.12 -8.75 -16.03
CA TYR A 75 -3.85 -9.43 -15.98
C TYR A 75 -4.03 -10.93 -16.21
N GLU A 76 -2.95 -11.61 -16.60
CA GLU A 76 -2.94 -13.06 -16.75
C GLU A 76 -3.30 -13.74 -15.42
N PHE A 77 -2.80 -13.23 -14.30
CA PHE A 77 -3.07 -13.73 -12.96
C PHE A 77 -4.48 -13.39 -12.42
N SER A 78 -5.25 -12.54 -13.11
CA SER A 78 -6.65 -12.23 -12.73
C SER A 78 -7.64 -13.28 -13.22
N ARG A 79 -7.21 -14.21 -14.06
CA ARG A 79 -8.03 -15.32 -14.60
C ARG A 79 -7.34 -16.64 -14.30
N PRO A 80 -8.07 -17.76 -14.24
CA PRO A 80 -7.44 -19.06 -14.15
C PRO A 80 -6.50 -19.30 -15.34
N TRP A 81 -5.19 -19.40 -15.07
CA TRP A 81 -4.16 -19.65 -16.08
C TRP A 81 -3.82 -21.14 -16.21
N ASP A 82 -4.24 -21.97 -15.24
CA ASP A 82 -4.06 -23.41 -15.26
C ASP A 82 -5.33 -24.15 -14.78
N SER A 83 -5.30 -25.48 -14.88
CA SER A 83 -6.41 -26.34 -14.48
C SER A 83 -6.64 -26.39 -12.96
N THR A 84 -5.63 -26.04 -12.15
CA THR A 84 -5.73 -26.00 -10.69
C THR A 84 -6.50 -24.77 -10.25
N ALA A 85 -6.11 -23.60 -10.76
CA ALA A 85 -6.82 -22.34 -10.60
C ALA A 85 -8.26 -22.44 -11.15
N ALA A 86 -8.45 -23.11 -12.29
CA ALA A 86 -9.76 -23.19 -12.94
C ALA A 86 -10.77 -24.08 -12.21
N ARG A 87 -10.30 -25.09 -11.47
CA ARG A 87 -11.14 -26.04 -10.72
C ARG A 87 -11.53 -25.52 -9.34
N LEU A 88 -10.82 -24.52 -8.82
CA LEU A 88 -11.07 -23.96 -7.50
C LEU A 88 -12.40 -23.18 -7.49
N GLN A 89 -13.41 -23.75 -6.83
CA GLN A 89 -14.66 -23.05 -6.53
C GLN A 89 -14.50 -22.36 -5.19
N LEU A 90 -14.21 -21.08 -5.24
CA LEU A 90 -14.01 -20.27 -4.05
C LEU A 90 -15.29 -19.49 -3.71
N PRO A 91 -15.59 -19.32 -2.40
CA PRO A 91 -16.59 -18.37 -1.97
C PRO A 91 -16.29 -16.98 -2.54
N ALA A 92 -17.34 -16.19 -2.75
CA ALA A 92 -17.17 -14.79 -3.10
C ALA A 92 -16.34 -14.08 -2.01
N ASP A 93 -15.38 -13.27 -2.45
CA ASP A 93 -14.49 -12.49 -1.58
C ASP A 93 -13.47 -13.32 -0.76
N ALA A 94 -13.33 -14.62 -1.05
CA ALA A 94 -12.32 -15.45 -0.39
C ALA A 94 -10.89 -14.92 -0.65
N PRO A 95 -10.03 -14.84 0.39
CA PRO A 95 -8.66 -14.39 0.21
C PRO A 95 -7.88 -15.38 -0.65
N VAL A 96 -7.09 -14.86 -1.58
CA VAL A 96 -6.22 -15.66 -2.44
C VAL A 96 -4.84 -15.04 -2.51
N TRP A 97 -3.85 -15.89 -2.76
CA TRP A 97 -2.47 -15.52 -2.96
C TRP A 97 -2.00 -16.08 -4.29
N VAL A 98 -1.45 -15.23 -5.15
CA VAL A 98 -0.83 -15.64 -6.41
C VAL A 98 0.66 -15.39 -6.33
N VAL A 99 1.43 -16.46 -6.50
CA VAL A 99 2.88 -16.37 -6.67
C VAL A 99 3.18 -16.11 -8.12
N LEU A 100 3.85 -15.01 -8.39
CA LEU A 100 4.41 -14.67 -9.69
C LEU A 100 5.90 -14.98 -9.68
N ARG A 101 6.42 -15.47 -10.80
CA ARG A 101 7.84 -15.70 -11.02
C ARG A 101 8.33 -14.80 -12.15
N ARG A 102 9.56 -14.31 -12.06
CA ARG A 102 10.20 -13.57 -13.14
C ARG A 102 10.49 -14.47 -14.34
N GLU A 103 10.02 -14.04 -15.51
CA GLU A 103 10.32 -14.61 -16.81
C GLU A 103 10.78 -13.49 -17.77
N GLY A 104 12.10 -13.40 -17.96
CA GLY A 104 12.72 -12.27 -18.65
C GLY A 104 12.48 -10.93 -17.92
N PRO A 105 11.92 -9.91 -18.58
CA PRO A 105 11.58 -8.65 -17.92
C PRO A 105 10.21 -8.68 -17.20
N PHE A 106 9.39 -9.72 -17.41
CA PHE A 106 8.02 -9.78 -16.91
C PHE A 106 7.88 -10.75 -15.73
N HIS A 107 6.78 -10.64 -14.99
CA HIS A 107 6.38 -11.60 -13.96
C HIS A 107 5.10 -12.29 -14.38
N VAL A 108 5.11 -13.62 -14.37
CA VAL A 108 4.02 -14.48 -14.85
C VAL A 108 3.49 -15.34 -13.70
N PRO A 109 2.19 -15.69 -13.70
CA PRO A 109 1.63 -16.52 -12.64
C PRO A 109 2.23 -17.93 -12.63
N LYS A 110 2.75 -18.33 -11.46
CA LYS A 110 3.30 -19.67 -11.22
C LYS A 110 2.33 -20.53 -10.40
N ARG A 111 1.73 -19.97 -9.35
CA ARG A 111 0.95 -20.76 -8.38
C ARG A 111 -0.15 -19.95 -7.70
N LEU A 112 -1.32 -20.55 -7.55
CA LEU A 112 -2.42 -20.07 -6.71
C LEU A 112 -2.38 -20.75 -5.35
N SER A 113 -2.66 -19.99 -4.29
CA SER A 113 -2.69 -20.44 -2.91
C SER A 113 -3.85 -19.77 -2.17
N LEU A 114 -4.45 -20.44 -1.20
CA LEU A 114 -5.47 -19.85 -0.31
C LEU A 114 -4.84 -19.24 0.95
N GLU A 115 -3.63 -19.68 1.26
CA GLU A 115 -2.84 -19.18 2.38
C GLU A 115 -1.61 -18.44 1.88
N ARG A 116 -1.09 -17.57 2.74
CA ARG A 116 0.14 -16.83 2.47
C ARG A 116 1.30 -17.81 2.29
N PRO A 117 2.04 -17.75 1.17
CA PRO A 117 3.24 -18.58 0.99
C PRO A 117 4.24 -18.38 2.12
N ALA A 118 4.67 -19.47 2.75
CA ALA A 118 5.67 -19.45 3.82
C ALA A 118 7.08 -19.19 3.28
N THR A 119 7.37 -19.68 2.07
CA THR A 119 8.64 -19.52 1.35
C THR A 119 8.36 -19.02 -0.06
N LEU A 120 9.24 -18.14 -0.53
CA LEU A 120 9.30 -17.63 -1.90
C LEU A 120 10.75 -17.73 -2.36
N ASP A 121 10.93 -18.10 -3.62
CA ASP A 121 12.24 -18.05 -4.25
C ASP A 121 12.69 -16.58 -4.46
N SER A 122 13.97 -16.36 -4.74
CA SER A 122 14.54 -15.00 -4.87
C SER A 122 13.99 -14.22 -6.09
N ASP A 123 13.42 -14.92 -7.07
CA ASP A 123 12.79 -14.38 -8.27
C ASP A 123 11.26 -14.43 -8.23
N GLU A 124 10.69 -14.72 -7.05
CA GLU A 124 9.26 -14.81 -6.82
C GLU A 124 8.70 -13.66 -6.00
N VAL A 125 7.43 -13.37 -6.25
CA VAL A 125 6.65 -12.42 -5.45
C VAL A 125 5.25 -12.98 -5.23
N ALA A 126 4.71 -12.79 -4.03
CA ALA A 126 3.33 -13.17 -3.72
C ALA A 126 2.43 -11.93 -3.73
N LEU A 127 1.37 -11.99 -4.54
CA LEU A 127 0.29 -11.01 -4.57
C LEU A 127 -0.89 -11.51 -3.76
N GLN A 128 -1.39 -10.66 -2.86
CA GLN A 128 -2.63 -10.89 -2.14
C GLN A 128 -3.79 -10.31 -2.95
N GLY A 129 -4.85 -11.09 -3.12
CA GLY A 129 -6.08 -10.66 -3.77
C GLY A 129 -7.30 -11.35 -3.18
N ARG A 130 -8.42 -11.25 -3.89
CA ARG A 130 -9.69 -11.89 -3.53
C ARG A 130 -10.33 -12.57 -4.73
N ALA A 131 -11.02 -13.67 -4.47
CA ALA A 131 -11.82 -14.35 -5.48
C ALA A 131 -13.12 -13.57 -5.75
N ARG A 132 -13.46 -13.38 -7.03
CA ARG A 132 -14.71 -12.76 -7.48
C ARG A 132 -15.30 -13.58 -8.62
N GLY A 133 -16.16 -14.53 -8.26
CA GLY A 133 -16.70 -15.51 -9.20
C GLY A 133 -15.58 -16.36 -9.80
N ARG A 134 -15.37 -16.27 -11.12
CA ARG A 134 -14.30 -16.98 -11.84
C ARG A 134 -13.01 -16.17 -12.03
N ARG A 135 -12.90 -15.00 -11.42
CA ARG A 135 -11.74 -14.11 -11.54
C ARG A 135 -11.12 -13.84 -10.17
N TYR A 136 -9.89 -13.33 -10.19
CA TYR A 136 -9.17 -12.87 -9.01
C TYR A 136 -8.93 -11.37 -9.14
N VAL A 137 -9.15 -10.62 -8.05
CA VAL A 137 -9.05 -9.16 -7.99
C VAL A 137 -7.99 -8.77 -6.97
N PHE A 138 -7.07 -7.88 -7.34
CA PHE A 138 -5.89 -7.51 -6.57
C PHE A 138 -5.85 -6.01 -6.22
N GLY A 139 -6.85 -5.24 -6.63
CA GLY A 139 -6.94 -3.80 -6.37
C GLY A 139 -6.10 -2.95 -7.33
N VAL A 140 -5.64 -3.55 -8.42
CA VAL A 140 -4.82 -2.91 -9.48
C VAL A 140 -5.51 -2.99 -10.85
N GLU A 141 -6.78 -3.36 -10.90
CA GLU A 141 -7.56 -3.50 -12.13
C GLU A 141 -8.08 -2.17 -12.68
N GLN A 142 -7.90 -1.06 -11.96
CA GLN A 142 -8.36 0.26 -12.35
C GLN A 142 -7.20 1.26 -12.28
N TYR A 143 -6.98 2.00 -13.36
CA TYR A 143 -6.00 3.08 -13.44
C TYR A 143 -6.68 4.38 -13.83
N PHE A 144 -6.51 5.44 -13.03
CA PHE A 144 -7.10 6.74 -13.31
C PHE A 144 -6.29 7.47 -14.36
N VAL A 145 -6.95 7.84 -15.45
CA VAL A 145 -6.30 8.56 -16.57
C VAL A 145 -6.60 10.04 -16.45
N PRO A 146 -5.57 10.91 -16.51
CA PRO A 146 -5.79 12.35 -16.59
C PRO A 146 -6.65 12.72 -17.81
N GLU A 147 -7.57 13.66 -17.63
CA GLU A 147 -8.41 14.16 -18.71
C GLU A 147 -7.56 14.69 -19.88
N GLY A 148 -7.98 14.41 -21.12
CA GLY A 148 -7.26 14.80 -22.33
C GLY A 148 -6.15 13.82 -22.78
N THR A 149 -5.92 12.72 -22.06
CA THR A 149 -4.95 11.70 -22.48
C THR A 149 -5.55 10.74 -23.52
N ALA A 150 -4.87 10.56 -24.66
CA ALA A 150 -5.28 9.61 -25.69
C ALA A 150 -5.19 8.15 -25.20
N THR A 151 -6.25 7.38 -25.38
CA THR A 151 -6.32 5.97 -24.96
C THR A 151 -5.41 5.09 -25.83
N PRO A 152 -4.39 4.42 -25.25
CA PRO A 152 -3.52 3.53 -26.01
C PRO A 152 -4.20 2.20 -26.32
N ALA A 153 -3.69 1.48 -27.32
CA ALA A 153 -4.10 0.11 -27.60
C ALA A 153 -3.66 -0.83 -26.46
N VAL A 154 -4.56 -1.72 -26.01
CA VAL A 154 -4.30 -2.62 -24.87
C VAL A 154 -3.17 -3.61 -25.15
N SER A 155 -2.96 -4.00 -26.41
CA SER A 155 -1.91 -4.94 -26.82
C SER A 155 -0.50 -4.45 -26.50
N ASP A 156 -0.32 -3.15 -26.30
CA ASP A 156 0.98 -2.52 -26.06
C ASP A 156 1.19 -2.14 -24.59
N LEU A 157 0.23 -2.48 -23.71
CA LEU A 157 0.25 -2.06 -22.31
C LEU A 157 1.00 -3.04 -21.42
N THR A 158 1.93 -2.49 -20.65
CA THR A 158 2.60 -3.18 -19.56
C THR A 158 2.54 -2.30 -18.32
N VAL A 159 2.47 -2.90 -17.15
CA VAL A 159 2.26 -2.17 -15.90
C VAL A 159 3.31 -2.58 -14.90
N ARG A 160 3.98 -1.60 -14.31
CA ARG A 160 4.84 -1.80 -13.17
C ARG A 160 4.00 -1.70 -11.91
N LEU A 161 3.99 -2.78 -11.14
CA LEU A 161 3.34 -2.88 -9.86
C LEU A 161 4.39 -2.89 -8.76
N ARG A 162 4.12 -2.20 -7.67
CA ARG A 162 4.88 -2.32 -6.42
C ARG A 162 4.12 -3.22 -5.47
N VAL A 163 4.80 -4.22 -4.91
CA VAL A 163 4.19 -5.19 -3.99
C VAL A 163 4.66 -4.92 -2.58
N GLY A 164 3.75 -4.56 -1.68
CA GLY A 164 4.07 -4.28 -0.29
C GLY A 164 4.35 -5.55 0.54
N PRO A 165 4.83 -5.41 1.79
CA PRO A 165 5.11 -6.54 2.68
C PRO A 165 3.89 -7.41 3.00
N SER A 166 2.67 -6.92 2.80
CA SER A 166 1.43 -7.68 2.94
C SER A 166 1.02 -8.47 1.70
N GLY A 167 1.74 -8.34 0.58
CA GLY A 167 1.34 -8.85 -0.73
C GLY A 167 0.36 -7.95 -1.48
N ALA A 168 -0.08 -6.83 -0.89
CA ALA A 168 -0.91 -5.86 -1.59
C ALA A 168 -0.12 -5.20 -2.74
N ALA A 169 -0.69 -5.21 -3.94
CA ALA A 169 -0.12 -4.56 -5.11
C ALA A 169 -0.64 -3.12 -5.26
N ARG A 170 0.20 -2.24 -5.78
CA ARG A 170 -0.17 -0.90 -6.22
C ARG A 170 0.41 -0.62 -7.59
N ILE A 171 -0.34 0.05 -8.46
CA ILE A 171 0.18 0.53 -9.74
C ILE A 171 1.21 1.63 -9.45
N GLU A 172 2.44 1.42 -9.92
CA GLU A 172 3.52 2.39 -9.84
C GLU A 172 3.62 3.20 -11.13
N GLN A 173 3.54 2.53 -12.29
CA GLN A 173 3.66 3.17 -13.59
C GLN A 173 3.02 2.30 -14.68
N VAL A 174 2.32 2.93 -15.62
CA VAL A 174 1.84 2.29 -16.85
C VAL A 174 2.82 2.59 -17.99
N TYR A 175 3.04 1.63 -18.88
CA TYR A 175 3.91 1.76 -20.04
C TYR A 175 3.17 1.35 -21.30
N VAL A 176 3.37 2.12 -22.37
CA VAL A 176 2.89 1.83 -23.74
C VAL A 176 4.11 1.60 -24.61
N LYS A 177 4.27 0.40 -25.18
CA LYS A 177 5.45 0.02 -25.98
C LYS A 177 6.79 0.29 -25.27
N GLY A 178 6.81 0.14 -23.95
CA GLY A 178 7.99 0.40 -23.10
C GLY A 178 8.24 1.87 -22.73
N ALA A 179 7.48 2.82 -23.29
CA ALA A 179 7.53 4.22 -22.88
C ALA A 179 6.58 4.47 -21.70
N ALA A 180 7.00 5.27 -20.72
CA ALA A 180 6.16 5.64 -19.59
C ALA A 180 4.93 6.43 -20.06
N TRP A 181 3.75 6.00 -19.64
CA TRP A 181 2.47 6.60 -19.98
C TRP A 181 1.86 7.27 -18.74
N PRO A 182 1.28 8.49 -18.88
CA PRO A 182 0.83 9.31 -17.75
C PRO A 182 -0.29 8.70 -16.92
#